data_AF-A0A0K1EK81-F1
#
_entry.id   AF-A0A0K1EK81-F1
#
_cell.length_a   1.000
_cell.length_b   1.000
_cell.length_c   1.000
_cell.angle_alpha   90.00
_cell.angle_beta   90.00
_cell.angle_gamma   90.00
#
_symmetry.space_group_name_H-M   'P 1'
#
loop_
_entity.id
_entity.type
_entity.pdbx_description
1 polymer ?
#
loop_
_entity_poly.entity_id
_entity_poly.type
_entity_poly.pdbx_seq_one_letter_code
_entity_poly.pdbx_strand_id
1 'polypeptide(L)'
;MADDNKPKKTKIDLKARLGKTTMTGVAGAAVPLPAPGPSSPGSGPPSDNPAQAPAASPSGRPSAPGGGGIAPPPGISPGIPLPPFAQQRAAAAQPAPKPTAVQQTIKVEVGEEIEQERKKASKRTALFAAMTAVIGIAIGFGIGGAKARQDRGKKAVDDAGVLEKDVKAANEKMRDLGQKLNGAATELGGKTFPKTFAQELGALNIPFEATNLAGKQIGTLPPNTVKRLFDYTQAVASVNSTKDSLRNLLGIAQAPVEKAWKEEKEPVFNFSVVFRRDGDKMLAELVPNKEPFPLGKDWPEKFKITRLERTQQGAKAVEKEATRWTKGDLVASDPIAIPIDPPTVAAFTSEQIVSRLAKEMRDLRNTLDGNNDDPTAGPGLVKQGDDLVNELHKIALAR
;
A
#
# COMPACT_ATOMS: atom_id res chain seq x y z
N MET A 1 -30.72 -20.21 -54.34
CA MET A 1 -29.54 -21.10 -54.47
C MET A 1 -28.36 -20.19 -54.80
N ALA A 2 -27.19 -20.47 -54.20
CA ALA A 2 -26.06 -19.55 -53.95
C ALA A 2 -26.37 -18.51 -52.84
N ASP A 3 -25.51 -18.22 -51.84
CA ASP A 3 -24.05 -18.18 -51.85
C ASP A 3 -23.40 -18.65 -50.53
N ASP A 4 -22.32 -19.42 -50.69
CA ASP A 4 -21.30 -19.75 -49.70
C ASP A 4 -20.37 -18.54 -49.47
N ASN A 5 -20.37 -17.95 -48.26
CA ASN A 5 -19.16 -17.35 -47.68
C ASN A 5 -19.32 -16.98 -46.20
N LYS A 6 -18.74 -17.77 -45.30
CA LYS A 6 -18.35 -17.29 -43.96
C LYS A 6 -17.08 -17.99 -43.48
N PRO A 7 -16.06 -17.26 -43.01
CA PRO A 7 -14.77 -17.81 -42.66
C PRO A 7 -14.86 -18.73 -41.43
N LYS A 8 -14.30 -19.94 -41.56
CA LYS A 8 -14.09 -20.87 -40.44
C LYS A 8 -13.21 -20.19 -39.39
N LYS A 9 -13.78 -19.93 -38.20
CA LYS A 9 -13.00 -19.61 -37.00
C LYS A 9 -12.04 -20.77 -36.72
N THR A 10 -10.74 -20.55 -36.92
CA THR A 10 -9.69 -21.46 -36.46
C THR A 10 -9.81 -21.58 -34.95
N LYS A 11 -10.21 -22.76 -34.46
CA LYS A 11 -10.14 -23.12 -33.04
C LYS A 11 -8.67 -23.12 -32.67
N ILE A 12 -8.24 -22.09 -31.96
CA ILE A 12 -6.92 -22.05 -31.32
C ILE A 12 -6.97 -23.12 -30.24
N ASP A 13 -6.30 -24.24 -30.49
CA ASP A 13 -6.19 -25.32 -29.51
C ASP A 13 -5.21 -24.90 -28.42
N LEU A 14 -5.75 -24.38 -27.29
CA LEU A 14 -4.96 -23.95 -26.14
C LEU A 14 -4.13 -25.11 -25.55
N LYS A 15 -4.51 -26.37 -25.78
CA LYS A 15 -3.75 -27.54 -25.33
C LYS A 15 -2.42 -27.73 -26.06
N ALA A 16 -2.26 -27.16 -27.25
CA ALA A 16 -1.00 -27.24 -28.01
C ALA A 16 -0.04 -26.08 -27.71
N ARG A 17 -0.51 -24.98 -27.09
CA ARG A 17 0.32 -23.80 -26.73
C ARG A 17 0.61 -23.66 -25.23
N LEU A 18 -0.10 -24.40 -24.37
CA LEU A 18 0.39 -24.64 -23.00
C LEU A 18 1.39 -25.80 -23.07
N GLY A 19 2.66 -25.46 -23.26
CA GLY A 19 3.75 -26.41 -23.14
C GLY A 19 3.62 -27.23 -21.86
N LYS A 20 3.97 -28.51 -21.95
CA LYS A 20 4.12 -29.44 -20.83
C LYS A 20 5.01 -28.81 -19.74
N THR A 21 4.41 -28.12 -18.78
CA THR A 21 5.01 -27.92 -17.47
C THR A 21 4.66 -29.16 -16.66
N THR A 22 5.62 -30.06 -16.59
CA THR A 22 5.60 -31.22 -15.70
C THR A 22 5.40 -30.73 -14.27
N MET A 23 4.15 -30.75 -13.78
CA MET A 23 3.86 -30.64 -12.36
C MET A 23 4.20 -31.97 -11.70
N THR A 24 5.45 -32.09 -11.26
CA THR A 24 5.81 -33.00 -10.16
C THR A 24 5.41 -32.32 -8.86
N GLY A 25 4.58 -33.03 -8.08
CA GLY A 25 3.89 -32.52 -6.90
C GLY A 25 4.82 -31.91 -5.84
N VAL A 26 4.41 -30.73 -5.36
CA VAL A 26 4.98 -30.11 -4.17
C VAL A 26 4.06 -30.45 -3.00
N ALA A 27 4.47 -31.45 -2.23
CA ALA A 27 3.97 -31.68 -0.88
C ALA A 27 4.62 -30.64 0.05
N GLY A 28 3.80 -29.98 0.88
CA GLY A 28 4.21 -29.30 2.11
C GLY A 28 5.20 -28.13 1.93
N ALA A 29 4.68 -26.94 1.67
CA ALA A 29 5.46 -25.72 1.84
C ALA A 29 5.81 -25.53 3.33
N ALA A 30 7.10 -25.65 3.65
CA ALA A 30 7.66 -25.32 4.95
C ALA A 30 7.66 -23.79 5.12
N VAL A 31 7.06 -23.31 6.21
CA VAL A 31 7.19 -21.93 6.67
C VAL A 31 8.62 -21.75 7.21
N PRO A 32 9.40 -20.74 6.76
CA PRO A 32 10.74 -20.53 7.30
C PRO A 32 10.64 -20.00 8.74
N LEU A 33 11.26 -20.68 9.70
CA LEU A 33 11.47 -20.17 11.06
C LEU A 33 12.45 -18.97 11.03
N PRO A 34 12.30 -17.98 11.93
CA PRO A 34 13.28 -16.91 12.08
C PRO A 34 14.62 -17.48 12.58
N ALA A 35 15.71 -17.04 11.95
CA ALA A 35 17.06 -17.40 12.37
C ALA A 35 17.40 -16.77 13.74
N PRO A 36 18.05 -17.49 14.67
CA PRO A 36 18.56 -16.90 15.90
C PRO A 36 19.74 -15.98 15.59
N GLY A 37 19.65 -14.72 16.03
CA GLY A 37 20.73 -13.75 15.95
C GLY A 37 21.90 -14.10 16.89
N PRO A 38 23.11 -13.56 16.62
CA PRO A 38 24.29 -13.82 17.43
C PRO A 38 24.16 -13.22 18.84
N SER A 39 24.47 -14.05 19.83
CA SER A 39 24.53 -13.72 21.25
C SER A 39 25.66 -12.73 21.57
N SER A 40 25.31 -11.57 22.13
CA SER A 40 26.26 -10.61 22.71
C SER A 40 26.82 -11.11 24.05
N PRO A 41 28.11 -10.85 24.37
CA PRO A 41 28.69 -11.24 25.66
C PRO A 41 28.50 -10.16 26.74
N GLY A 42 28.10 -10.63 27.93
CA GLY A 42 28.52 -10.05 29.22
C GLY A 42 27.73 -8.86 29.76
N SER A 43 26.95 -9.09 30.82
CA SER A 43 26.54 -8.05 31.76
C SER A 43 26.51 -8.67 33.16
N GLY A 44 27.28 -8.08 34.07
CA GLY A 44 27.51 -8.58 35.42
C GLY A 44 26.30 -8.51 36.37
N PRO A 45 26.48 -8.95 37.62
CA PRO A 45 25.40 -9.12 38.59
C PRO A 45 24.87 -7.79 39.15
N PRO A 46 23.62 -7.75 39.63
CA PRO A 46 22.98 -6.53 40.12
C PRO A 46 23.48 -6.17 41.54
N SER A 47 23.55 -4.87 41.83
CA SER A 47 23.74 -4.33 43.18
C SER A 47 22.47 -3.64 43.63
N ASP A 48 21.99 -4.04 44.81
CA ASP A 48 20.89 -3.44 45.56
C ASP A 48 21.30 -2.08 46.17
N ASN A 49 20.48 -1.03 46.02
CA ASN A 49 19.91 -0.21 47.12
C ASN A 49 19.17 1.07 46.62
N PRO A 50 18.34 1.75 47.45
CA PRO A 50 17.03 2.22 47.04
C PRO A 50 16.84 3.74 46.99
N ALA A 51 15.72 4.12 46.36
CA ALA A 51 14.85 5.29 46.56
C ALA A 51 15.43 6.60 47.10
N GLN A 52 15.45 7.63 46.23
CA GLN A 52 15.30 9.03 46.67
C GLN A 52 14.63 9.88 45.57
N ALA A 53 13.62 10.65 45.98
CA ALA A 53 12.98 11.74 45.24
C ALA A 53 12.58 12.82 46.26
N PRO A 54 12.16 14.03 45.86
CA PRO A 54 12.64 14.90 44.78
C PRO A 54 13.07 16.29 45.33
N ALA A 55 13.73 17.13 44.53
CA ALA A 55 13.94 18.54 44.88
C ALA A 55 13.71 19.48 43.68
N ALA A 56 13.17 20.64 44.00
CA ALA A 56 12.43 21.58 43.18
C ALA A 56 13.28 22.51 42.28
N SER A 57 12.58 23.13 41.31
CA SER A 57 13.04 24.20 40.42
C SER A 57 13.52 25.47 41.15
N PRO A 58 14.26 26.35 40.46
CA PRO A 58 13.62 27.62 40.10
C PRO A 58 13.96 28.18 38.70
N SER A 59 13.03 29.02 38.26
CA SER A 59 12.97 29.84 37.05
C SER A 59 14.12 30.83 36.84
N GLY A 60 14.44 31.13 35.58
CA GLY A 60 15.23 32.31 35.21
C GLY A 60 15.32 32.53 33.69
N ARG A 61 14.50 33.47 33.17
CA ARG A 61 14.78 34.19 31.90
C ARG A 61 15.81 35.28 32.18
N PRO A 62 16.66 35.67 31.21
CA PRO A 62 16.36 36.89 30.45
C PRO A 62 16.80 36.92 28.96
N SER A 63 16.03 37.73 28.21
CA SER A 63 16.37 38.70 27.13
C SER A 63 17.29 38.37 25.94
N ALA A 64 16.77 38.70 24.76
CA ALA A 64 17.42 38.79 23.45
C ALA A 64 18.47 39.92 23.35
N PRO A 65 19.39 39.84 22.36
CA PRO A 65 19.43 40.89 21.35
C PRO A 65 19.75 40.43 19.92
N GLY A 66 19.19 41.15 18.93
CA GLY A 66 19.97 41.76 17.86
C GLY A 66 20.27 40.94 16.60
N GLY A 67 19.80 41.44 15.46
CA GLY A 67 20.07 40.88 14.14
C GLY A 67 21.53 40.97 13.68
N GLY A 68 21.87 40.09 12.74
CA GLY A 68 23.14 40.07 12.02
C GLY A 68 23.01 39.12 10.83
N GLY A 69 23.22 39.64 9.62
CA GLY A 69 23.07 38.90 8.37
C GLY A 69 24.07 37.75 8.23
N ILE A 70 23.64 36.66 7.60
CA ILE A 70 24.49 35.52 7.26
C ILE A 70 24.53 35.42 5.73
N ALA A 71 25.73 35.60 5.19
CA ALA A 71 26.09 35.40 3.80
C ALA A 71 25.96 33.92 3.39
N PRO A 72 25.73 33.61 2.10
CA PRO A 72 25.64 32.24 1.62
C PRO A 72 27.00 31.51 1.70
N PRO A 73 27.01 30.20 2.01
CA PRO A 73 28.23 29.43 2.18
C PRO A 73 28.95 29.18 0.84
N PRO A 74 30.27 29.40 0.75
CA PRO A 74 31.11 28.99 -0.37
C PRO A 74 31.68 27.58 -0.15
N GLY A 75 31.63 26.73 -1.18
CA GLY A 75 32.42 25.51 -1.25
C GLY A 75 31.67 24.27 -1.76
N ILE A 76 31.71 24.04 -3.07
CA ILE A 76 31.34 22.76 -3.69
C ILE A 76 32.65 22.04 -4.01
N SER A 77 32.92 20.93 -3.33
CA SER A 77 34.04 20.04 -3.65
C SER A 77 33.75 19.21 -4.91
N PRO A 78 34.75 18.93 -5.76
CA PRO A 78 34.62 18.13 -6.97
C PRO A 78 34.83 16.63 -6.68
N GLY A 79 34.11 15.75 -7.39
CA GLY A 79 34.56 14.37 -7.60
C GLY A 79 33.63 13.23 -7.17
N ILE A 80 32.40 13.18 -7.69
CA ILE A 80 31.63 11.94 -7.73
C ILE A 80 31.29 11.62 -9.20
N PRO A 81 31.77 10.49 -9.76
CA PRO A 81 31.48 10.11 -11.14
C PRO A 81 30.01 9.69 -11.30
N LEU A 82 29.35 10.25 -12.31
CA LEU A 82 27.97 9.95 -12.71
C LEU A 82 27.85 8.54 -13.33
N PRO A 83 26.70 7.84 -13.13
CA PRO A 83 26.45 6.53 -13.71
C PRO A 83 26.24 6.58 -15.25
N PRO A 84 26.69 5.56 -16.00
CA PRO A 84 26.83 5.60 -17.47
C PRO A 84 25.53 5.38 -18.28
N PHE A 85 24.35 5.74 -17.76
CA PHE A 85 23.06 5.52 -18.44
C PHE A 85 22.26 6.80 -18.76
N ALA A 86 22.89 7.98 -18.69
CA ALA A 86 22.31 9.22 -19.20
C ALA A 86 22.67 9.42 -20.68
N GLN A 87 21.99 8.72 -21.58
CA GLN A 87 22.07 8.99 -23.02
C GLN A 87 21.56 10.41 -23.31
N GLN A 88 22.47 11.26 -23.80
CA GLN A 88 22.20 12.61 -24.27
C GLN A 88 21.21 12.57 -25.44
N ARG A 89 20.08 13.25 -25.27
CA ARG A 89 19.15 13.58 -26.35
C ARG A 89 19.81 14.65 -27.21
N ALA A 90 20.01 14.34 -28.50
CA ALA A 90 20.59 15.27 -29.47
C ALA A 90 19.78 16.57 -29.50
N ALA A 91 20.49 17.69 -29.33
CA ALA A 91 19.95 19.03 -29.48
C ALA A 91 19.56 19.26 -30.95
N ALA A 92 18.32 19.70 -31.17
CA ALA A 92 17.82 20.10 -32.47
C ALA A 92 18.61 21.31 -33.00
N ALA A 93 19.05 21.20 -34.24
CA ALA A 93 19.77 22.24 -34.97
C ALA A 93 18.95 23.52 -35.07
N GLN A 94 19.59 24.66 -34.76
CA GLN A 94 19.07 25.99 -35.03
C GLN A 94 18.99 26.22 -36.54
N PRO A 95 17.88 26.73 -37.10
CA PRO A 95 17.85 27.16 -38.49
C PRO A 95 18.62 28.47 -38.67
N ALA A 96 19.48 28.49 -39.69
CA ALA A 96 20.30 29.62 -40.11
C ALA A 96 19.46 30.86 -40.53
N PRO A 97 19.98 32.09 -40.32
CA PRO A 97 19.30 33.32 -40.72
C PRO A 97 19.24 33.43 -42.25
N LYS A 98 18.03 33.63 -42.79
CA LYS A 98 17.81 33.92 -44.21
C LYS A 98 18.31 35.34 -44.56
N PRO A 99 19.01 35.52 -45.69
CA PRO A 99 19.53 36.81 -46.12
C PRO A 99 18.45 37.77 -46.63
N THR A 100 18.72 39.04 -46.33
CA THR A 100 18.03 40.27 -46.68
C THR A 100 17.75 40.40 -48.18
N ALA A 101 16.48 40.46 -48.56
CA ALA A 101 16.05 40.84 -49.89
C ALA A 101 15.85 42.37 -49.96
N VAL A 102 16.82 43.02 -50.60
CA VAL A 102 16.76 44.21 -51.47
C VAL A 102 15.49 45.08 -51.34
N GLN A 103 15.63 46.23 -50.67
CA GLN A 103 14.69 47.34 -50.78
C GLN A 103 14.71 47.88 -52.21
N GLN A 104 13.58 47.77 -52.90
CA GLN A 104 13.35 48.49 -54.14
C GLN A 104 13.07 49.96 -53.80
N THR A 105 13.99 50.82 -54.19
CA THR A 105 13.89 52.27 -54.15
C THR A 105 12.90 52.75 -55.22
N ILE A 106 11.63 52.91 -54.85
CA ILE A 106 10.70 53.75 -55.61
C ILE A 106 10.82 55.15 -55.02
N LYS A 107 11.57 56.01 -55.71
CA LYS A 107 11.55 57.47 -55.52
C LYS A 107 10.14 57.97 -55.88
N VAL A 108 9.30 58.14 -54.88
CA VAL A 108 8.14 59.03 -54.99
C VAL A 108 8.56 60.33 -54.33
N GLU A 109 8.77 61.35 -55.14
CA GLU A 109 8.91 62.72 -54.66
C GLU A 109 7.58 63.12 -54.00
N VAL A 110 7.51 62.92 -52.68
CA VAL A 110 6.40 63.41 -51.86
C VAL A 110 6.63 64.90 -51.69
N GLY A 111 5.82 65.70 -52.37
CA GLY A 111 5.79 67.15 -52.19
C GLY A 111 5.58 67.52 -50.72
N GLU A 112 6.29 68.55 -50.29
CA GLU A 112 6.42 69.03 -48.90
C GLU A 112 5.08 69.42 -48.24
N GLU A 113 3.97 69.47 -48.99
CA GLU A 113 2.62 69.73 -48.49
C GLU A 113 1.91 68.52 -47.84
N ILE A 114 2.26 67.28 -48.18
CA ILE A 114 1.53 66.09 -47.69
C ILE A 114 2.06 65.59 -46.33
N GLU A 115 3.30 65.94 -45.95
CA GLU A 115 3.88 65.53 -44.66
C GLU A 115 3.28 66.26 -43.45
N GLN A 116 2.83 67.51 -43.61
CA GLN A 116 2.23 68.25 -42.50
C GLN A 116 0.81 67.76 -42.18
N GLU A 117 0.03 67.39 -43.19
CA GLU A 117 -1.29 66.80 -42.98
C GLU A 117 -1.20 65.36 -42.45
N ARG A 118 -0.25 64.55 -42.93
CA ARG A 118 0.02 63.22 -42.36
C ARG A 118 0.55 63.28 -40.92
N LYS A 119 1.36 64.27 -40.53
CA LYS A 119 1.82 64.45 -39.14
C LYS A 119 0.70 64.91 -38.20
N LYS A 120 -0.29 65.69 -38.67
CA LYS A 120 -1.46 66.07 -37.85
C LYS A 120 -2.50 64.95 -37.78
N ALA A 121 -2.72 64.22 -38.87
CA ALA A 121 -3.62 63.06 -38.89
C ALA A 121 -3.04 61.87 -38.11
N SER A 122 -1.74 61.57 -38.24
CA SER A 122 -1.10 60.46 -37.51
C SER A 122 -1.05 60.70 -36.00
N LYS A 123 -0.88 61.95 -35.55
CA LYS A 123 -0.95 62.30 -34.13
C LYS A 123 -2.36 62.14 -33.56
N ARG A 124 -3.41 62.47 -34.32
CA ARG A 124 -4.80 62.24 -33.90
C ARG A 124 -5.13 60.75 -33.90
N THR A 125 -4.77 60.01 -34.95
CA THR A 125 -5.00 58.56 -35.02
C THR A 125 -4.21 57.78 -33.96
N ALA A 126 -2.96 58.17 -33.66
CA ALA A 126 -2.16 57.55 -32.60
C ALA A 126 -2.73 57.86 -31.21
N LEU A 127 -3.25 59.07 -30.98
CA LEU A 127 -3.91 59.43 -29.72
C LEU A 127 -5.23 58.66 -29.53
N PHE A 128 -6.05 58.53 -30.57
CA PHE A 128 -7.25 57.71 -30.53
C PHE A 128 -6.92 56.23 -30.33
N ALA A 129 -5.94 55.68 -31.05
CA ALA A 129 -5.52 54.29 -30.88
C ALA A 129 -4.95 54.01 -29.48
N ALA A 130 -4.16 54.92 -28.91
CA ALA A 130 -3.65 54.80 -27.54
C ALA A 130 -4.78 54.88 -26.50
N MET A 131 -5.75 55.78 -26.69
CA MET A 131 -6.89 55.93 -25.80
C MET A 131 -7.85 54.74 -25.89
N THR A 132 -8.11 54.21 -27.09
CA THR A 132 -8.88 52.97 -27.29
C THR A 132 -8.15 51.74 -26.75
N ALA A 133 -6.82 51.67 -26.84
CA ALA A 133 -6.03 50.59 -26.25
C ALA A 133 -6.06 50.66 -24.72
N VAL A 134 -5.96 51.84 -24.10
CA VAL A 134 -6.05 52.00 -22.64
C VAL A 134 -7.45 51.65 -22.13
N ILE A 135 -8.52 52.10 -22.82
CA ILE A 135 -9.91 51.76 -22.48
C ILE A 135 -10.16 50.25 -22.70
N GLY A 136 -9.63 49.67 -23.79
CA GLY A 136 -9.72 48.25 -24.10
C GLY A 136 -8.99 47.35 -23.09
N ILE A 137 -7.81 47.76 -22.61
CA ILE A 137 -7.06 47.06 -21.56
C ILE A 137 -7.76 47.18 -20.20
N ALA A 138 -8.25 48.37 -19.83
CA ALA A 138 -8.95 48.60 -18.57
C ALA A 138 -10.29 47.83 -18.48
N ILE A 139 -11.06 47.78 -19.57
CA ILE A 139 -12.33 47.03 -19.64
C ILE A 139 -12.06 45.53 -19.82
N GLY A 140 -11.03 45.15 -20.60
CA GLY A 140 -10.66 43.76 -20.86
C GLY A 140 -10.16 43.01 -19.62
N PHE A 141 -9.35 43.64 -18.75
CA PHE A 141 -8.90 43.03 -17.50
C PHE A 141 -10.01 42.95 -16.43
N GLY A 142 -10.88 43.96 -16.34
CA GLY A 142 -11.99 43.99 -15.38
C GLY A 142 -13.10 42.98 -15.69
N ILE A 143 -13.54 42.93 -16.96
CA ILE A 143 -14.67 42.09 -17.39
C ILE A 143 -14.21 40.66 -17.72
N GLY A 144 -13.04 40.49 -18.34
CA GLY A 144 -12.45 39.17 -18.59
C GLY A 144 -12.12 38.43 -17.29
N GLY A 145 -11.61 39.14 -16.28
CA GLY A 145 -11.36 38.59 -14.95
C GLY A 145 -12.63 38.18 -14.20
N ALA A 146 -13.71 38.96 -14.31
CA ALA A 146 -14.99 38.66 -13.67
C ALA A 146 -15.69 37.44 -14.31
N LYS A 147 -15.75 37.39 -15.65
CA LYS A 147 -16.32 36.22 -16.36
C LYS A 147 -15.50 34.95 -16.14
N ALA A 148 -14.17 35.04 -16.19
CA ALA A 148 -13.30 33.90 -15.89
C ALA A 148 -13.35 33.46 -14.41
N ARG A 149 -13.68 34.35 -13.47
CA ARG A 149 -13.95 33.98 -12.07
C ARG A 149 -15.32 33.33 -11.92
N GLN A 150 -16.34 33.84 -12.62
CA GLN A 150 -17.69 33.29 -12.60
C GLN A 150 -17.73 31.88 -13.24
N ASP A 151 -17.07 31.69 -14.38
CA ASP A 151 -16.99 30.39 -15.06
C ASP A 151 -16.18 29.37 -14.24
N ARG A 152 -15.12 29.81 -13.56
CA ARG A 152 -14.39 28.97 -12.58
C ARG A 152 -15.25 28.61 -11.38
N GLY A 153 -16.01 29.57 -10.84
CA GLY A 153 -16.94 29.34 -9.73
C GLY A 153 -17.99 28.29 -10.09
N LYS A 154 -18.67 28.45 -11.24
CA LYS A 154 -19.64 27.46 -11.74
C LYS A 154 -19.01 26.07 -11.91
N LYS A 155 -17.84 26.01 -12.53
CA LYS A 155 -17.12 24.74 -12.71
C LYS A 155 -16.71 24.10 -11.37
N ALA A 156 -16.31 24.90 -10.38
CA ALA A 156 -15.98 24.40 -9.05
C ALA A 156 -17.18 23.78 -8.34
N VAL A 157 -18.35 24.42 -8.47
CA VAL A 157 -19.62 23.93 -7.92
C VAL A 157 -20.06 22.64 -8.62
N ASP A 158 -19.91 22.56 -9.94
CA ASP A 158 -20.17 21.33 -10.71
C ASP A 158 -19.22 20.20 -10.32
N ASP A 159 -17.92 20.49 -10.23
CA ASP A 159 -16.89 19.52 -9.83
C ASP A 159 -17.10 19.03 -8.41
N ALA A 160 -17.54 19.89 -7.48
CA ALA A 160 -17.91 19.52 -6.12
C ALA A 160 -19.08 18.53 -6.09
N GLY A 161 -20.11 18.74 -6.91
CA GLY A 161 -21.24 17.81 -7.03
C GLY A 161 -20.86 16.45 -7.65
N VAL A 162 -19.81 16.38 -8.48
CA VAL A 162 -19.27 15.09 -8.95
C VAL A 162 -18.45 14.41 -7.85
N LEU A 163 -17.59 15.17 -7.14
CA LEU A 163 -16.81 14.64 -6.03
C LEU A 163 -17.70 14.11 -4.90
N GLU A 164 -18.81 14.79 -4.61
CA GLU A 164 -19.81 14.33 -3.66
C GLU A 164 -20.29 12.90 -3.99
N LYS A 165 -20.62 12.64 -5.26
CA LYS A 165 -21.07 11.33 -5.72
C LYS A 165 -19.97 10.28 -5.61
N ASP A 166 -18.74 10.63 -5.98
CA ASP A 166 -17.59 9.73 -5.92
C ASP A 166 -17.27 9.34 -4.46
N VAL A 167 -17.25 10.32 -3.54
CA VAL A 167 -17.02 10.07 -2.11
C VAL A 167 -18.15 9.21 -1.54
N LYS A 168 -19.41 9.49 -1.90
CA LYS A 168 -20.56 8.69 -1.46
C LYS A 168 -20.48 7.23 -1.92
N ALA A 169 -20.14 6.99 -3.18
CA ALA A 169 -19.95 5.65 -3.72
C ALA A 169 -18.81 4.89 -3.02
N ALA A 170 -17.73 5.59 -2.68
CA ALA A 170 -16.64 5.04 -1.89
C ALA A 170 -17.08 4.68 -0.45
N ASN A 171 -17.85 5.55 0.20
CA ASN A 171 -18.42 5.28 1.52
C ASN A 171 -19.34 4.06 1.53
N GLU A 172 -20.18 3.89 0.51
CA GLU A 172 -21.04 2.70 0.38
C GLU A 172 -20.20 1.41 0.28
N LYS A 173 -19.10 1.41 -0.48
CA LYS A 173 -18.18 0.27 -0.57
C LYS A 173 -17.40 0.03 0.73
N MET A 174 -17.05 1.08 1.47
CA MET A 174 -16.44 0.95 2.79
C MET A 174 -17.39 0.35 3.83
N ARG A 175 -18.68 0.71 3.78
CA ARG A 175 -19.70 0.10 4.65
C ARG A 175 -19.92 -1.38 4.31
N ASP A 176 -19.97 -1.74 3.02
CA ASP A 176 -20.02 -3.15 2.57
C ASP A 176 -18.79 -3.92 3.06
N LEU A 177 -17.59 -3.33 2.97
CA LEU A 177 -16.36 -3.90 3.52
C LEU A 177 -16.46 -4.12 5.03
N GLY A 178 -16.95 -3.13 5.78
CA GLY A 178 -17.16 -3.24 7.23
C GLY A 178 -18.12 -4.37 7.61
N GLN A 179 -19.22 -4.54 6.88
CA GLN A 179 -20.16 -5.65 7.08
C GLN A 179 -19.52 -7.01 6.83
N LYS A 180 -18.76 -7.15 5.74
CA LYS A 180 -18.04 -8.40 5.42
C LYS A 180 -16.96 -8.73 6.44
N LEU A 181 -16.24 -7.72 6.95
CA LEU A 181 -15.26 -7.89 8.04
C LEU A 181 -15.92 -8.43 9.30
N ASN A 182 -17.09 -7.90 9.69
CA ASN A 182 -17.83 -8.40 10.86
C ASN A 182 -18.33 -9.83 10.65
N GLY A 183 -18.82 -10.16 9.45
CA GLY A 183 -19.22 -11.53 9.10
C GLY A 183 -18.06 -12.50 9.22
N ALA A 184 -16.93 -12.19 8.59
CA ALA A 184 -15.72 -13.02 8.64
C ALA A 184 -15.14 -13.17 10.06
N ALA A 185 -15.17 -12.09 10.85
CA ALA A 185 -14.75 -12.14 12.25
C ALA A 185 -15.66 -13.04 13.10
N THR A 186 -16.97 -13.03 12.82
CA THR A 186 -17.95 -13.90 13.48
C THR A 186 -17.71 -15.37 13.13
N GLU A 187 -17.46 -15.68 11.86
CA GLU A 187 -17.12 -17.03 11.40
C GLU A 187 -15.82 -17.53 12.07
N LEU A 188 -14.76 -16.71 12.07
CA LEU A 188 -13.50 -17.04 12.75
C LEU A 188 -13.71 -17.29 14.25
N GLY A 189 -14.51 -16.46 14.92
CA GLY A 189 -14.87 -16.64 16.33
C GLY A 189 -15.66 -17.93 16.59
N GLY A 190 -16.47 -18.34 15.61
CA GLY A 190 -17.19 -19.61 15.60
C GLY A 190 -16.36 -20.82 15.13
N LYS A 191 -15.02 -20.70 15.06
CA LYS A 191 -14.10 -21.73 14.56
C LYS A 191 -14.46 -22.24 13.16
N THR A 192 -14.95 -21.34 12.31
CA THR A 192 -15.28 -21.60 10.91
C THR A 192 -14.45 -20.68 10.03
N PHE A 193 -13.82 -21.22 8.99
CA PHE A 193 -12.92 -20.41 8.16
C PHE A 193 -13.75 -19.66 7.13
N PRO A 194 -13.57 -18.34 6.96
CA PRO A 194 -14.34 -17.55 6.00
C PRO A 194 -13.83 -17.78 4.57
N LYS A 195 -14.25 -18.90 3.97
CA LYS A 195 -13.73 -19.41 2.68
C LYS A 195 -13.99 -18.47 1.51
N THR A 196 -15.11 -17.75 1.52
CA THR A 196 -15.48 -16.83 0.44
C THR A 196 -14.90 -15.43 0.63
N PHE A 197 -14.54 -15.07 1.88
CA PHE A 197 -14.16 -13.71 2.22
C PHE A 197 -12.92 -13.21 1.48
N ALA A 198 -11.91 -14.05 1.26
CA ALA A 198 -10.74 -13.68 0.46
C ALA A 198 -11.09 -13.31 -0.99
N GLN A 199 -12.09 -13.98 -1.57
CA GLN A 199 -12.58 -13.66 -2.92
C GLN A 199 -13.40 -12.37 -2.91
N GLU A 200 -14.26 -12.19 -1.90
CA GLU A 200 -15.07 -10.99 -1.71
C GLU A 200 -14.21 -9.74 -1.52
N LEU A 201 -13.13 -9.82 -0.73
CA LEU A 201 -12.14 -8.74 -0.58
C LEU A 201 -11.45 -8.42 -1.91
N GLY A 202 -11.17 -9.43 -2.73
CA GLY A 202 -10.56 -9.25 -4.05
C GLY A 202 -11.51 -8.61 -5.07
N ALA A 203 -12.82 -8.81 -4.92
CA ALA A 203 -13.84 -8.20 -5.77
C ALA A 203 -14.23 -6.78 -5.32
N LEU A 204 -13.95 -6.43 -4.06
CA LEU A 204 -14.27 -5.13 -3.48
C LEU A 204 -13.15 -4.14 -3.79
N ASN A 205 -13.42 -3.16 -4.65
CA ASN A 205 -12.56 -1.99 -4.83
C ASN A 205 -13.29 -0.74 -4.33
N ILE A 206 -12.65 0.07 -3.49
CA ILE A 206 -13.19 1.36 -3.06
C ILE A 206 -12.81 2.41 -4.12
N PRO A 207 -13.78 2.95 -4.89
CA PRO A 207 -13.51 3.72 -6.10
C PRO A 207 -13.22 5.20 -5.80
N PHE A 208 -12.16 5.49 -5.05
CA PHE A 208 -11.73 6.87 -4.81
C PHE A 208 -10.21 6.97 -4.73
N GLU A 209 -9.60 7.59 -5.73
CA GLU A 209 -8.15 7.73 -5.87
C GLU A 209 -7.79 9.15 -6.35
N ALA A 210 -6.50 9.45 -6.43
CA ALA A 210 -6.01 10.76 -6.90
C ALA A 210 -6.51 11.11 -8.32
N THR A 211 -6.82 10.11 -9.14
CA THR A 211 -7.40 10.30 -10.48
C THR A 211 -8.80 10.89 -10.43
N ASN A 212 -9.58 10.65 -9.36
CA ASN A 212 -10.87 11.31 -9.14
C ASN A 212 -10.70 12.82 -8.91
N LEU A 213 -9.53 13.29 -8.46
CA LEU A 213 -9.25 14.72 -8.28
C LEU A 213 -8.71 15.39 -9.55
N ALA A 214 -8.17 14.59 -10.47
CA ALA A 214 -7.50 15.10 -11.67
C ALA A 214 -8.48 15.85 -12.59
N GLY A 215 -8.07 17.03 -13.06
CA GLY A 215 -8.87 17.87 -13.98
C GLY A 215 -10.02 18.64 -13.32
N LYS A 216 -10.27 18.42 -12.03
CA LYS A 216 -11.28 19.15 -11.24
C LYS A 216 -10.71 20.44 -10.64
N GLN A 217 -11.55 21.45 -10.48
CA GLN A 217 -11.20 22.74 -9.86
C GLN A 217 -11.17 22.64 -8.32
N ILE A 218 -10.45 21.65 -7.79
CA ILE A 218 -10.33 21.47 -6.32
C ILE A 218 -9.66 22.69 -5.65
N GLY A 219 -8.77 23.38 -6.35
CA GLY A 219 -8.05 24.54 -5.82
C GLY A 219 -8.93 25.77 -5.54
N THR A 220 -10.17 25.77 -6.02
CA THR A 220 -11.16 26.82 -5.72
C THR A 220 -12.14 26.45 -4.61
N LEU A 221 -12.08 25.21 -4.09
CA LEU A 221 -12.86 24.79 -2.93
C LEU A 221 -12.28 25.42 -1.64
N PRO A 222 -13.07 25.48 -0.55
CA PRO A 222 -12.57 25.95 0.73
C PRO A 222 -11.32 25.16 1.17
N PRO A 223 -10.28 25.81 1.74
CA PRO A 223 -9.02 25.14 2.08
C PRO A 223 -9.19 23.91 2.98
N ASN A 224 -10.13 23.96 3.91
CA ASN A 224 -10.44 22.82 4.78
C ASN A 224 -11.01 21.62 3.98
N THR A 225 -11.91 21.87 3.03
CA THR A 225 -12.48 20.82 2.17
C THR A 225 -11.42 20.21 1.25
N VAL A 226 -10.51 21.03 0.72
CA VAL A 226 -9.36 20.55 -0.08
C VAL A 226 -8.46 19.64 0.76
N LYS A 227 -8.12 20.06 1.98
CA LYS A 227 -7.34 19.23 2.91
C LYS A 227 -8.05 17.89 3.18
N ARG A 228 -9.33 17.93 3.53
CA ARG A 228 -10.15 16.73 3.79
C ARG A 228 -10.21 15.80 2.58
N LEU A 229 -10.31 16.33 1.36
CA LEU A 229 -10.24 15.54 0.12
C LEU A 229 -8.92 14.77 0.00
N PHE A 230 -7.78 15.43 0.26
CA PHE A 230 -6.48 14.78 0.19
C PHE A 230 -6.31 13.74 1.30
N ASP A 231 -6.66 14.07 2.54
CA ASP A 231 -6.60 13.15 3.68
C ASP A 231 -7.48 11.92 3.41
N TYR A 232 -8.70 12.12 2.91
CA TYR A 232 -9.61 11.05 2.52
C TYR A 232 -9.06 10.18 1.38
N THR A 233 -8.45 10.80 0.35
CA THR A 233 -7.82 10.07 -0.76
C THR A 233 -6.70 9.15 -0.27
N GLN A 234 -5.82 9.65 0.61
CA GLN A 234 -4.73 8.87 1.19
C GLN A 234 -5.28 7.73 2.07
N ALA A 235 -6.30 8.00 2.87
CA ALA A 235 -6.91 7.02 3.75
C ALA A 235 -7.59 5.89 2.95
N VAL A 236 -8.33 6.20 1.88
CA VAL A 236 -8.92 5.18 0.99
C VAL A 236 -7.85 4.30 0.34
N ALA A 237 -6.75 4.89 -0.14
CA ALA A 237 -5.63 4.13 -0.68
C ALA A 237 -5.01 3.19 0.37
N SER A 238 -4.85 3.65 1.62
CA SER A 238 -4.39 2.82 2.72
C SER A 238 -5.35 1.67 3.01
N VAL A 239 -6.67 1.92 3.03
CA VAL A 239 -7.68 0.88 3.23
C VAL A 239 -7.62 -0.18 2.13
N ASN A 240 -7.50 0.21 0.86
CA ASN A 240 -7.36 -0.74 -0.25
C ASN A 240 -6.09 -1.60 -0.09
N SER A 241 -4.96 -1.01 0.31
CA SER A 241 -3.71 -1.74 0.57
C SER A 241 -3.81 -2.72 1.73
N THR A 242 -4.37 -2.30 2.87
CA THR A 242 -4.59 -3.17 4.03
C THR A 242 -5.57 -4.30 3.70
N LYS A 243 -6.64 -4.00 2.96
CA LYS A 243 -7.60 -5.00 2.46
C LYS A 243 -6.93 -6.07 1.60
N ASP A 244 -6.04 -5.67 0.68
CA ASP A 244 -5.30 -6.62 -0.16
C ASP A 244 -4.30 -7.46 0.66
N SER A 245 -3.66 -6.86 1.67
CA SER A 245 -2.79 -7.56 2.61
C SER A 245 -3.56 -8.61 3.42
N LEU A 246 -4.75 -8.25 3.94
CA LEU A 246 -5.65 -9.16 4.64
C LEU A 246 -6.11 -10.31 3.74
N ARG A 247 -6.46 -10.01 2.48
CA ARG A 247 -6.80 -11.04 1.48
C ARG A 247 -5.67 -12.05 1.30
N ASN A 248 -4.43 -11.58 1.16
CA ASN A 248 -3.26 -12.46 1.02
C ASN A 248 -3.03 -13.31 2.27
N LEU A 249 -3.17 -12.70 3.45
CA LEU A 249 -3.07 -13.40 4.73
C LEU A 249 -4.11 -14.51 4.85
N LEU A 250 -5.37 -14.24 4.49
CA LEU A 250 -6.44 -15.24 4.47
C LEU A 250 -6.13 -16.42 3.54
N GLY A 251 -5.62 -16.14 2.34
CA GLY A 251 -5.26 -17.19 1.39
C GLY A 251 -4.17 -18.13 1.91
N ILE A 252 -3.18 -17.60 2.64
CA ILE A 252 -2.10 -18.40 3.22
C ILE A 252 -2.56 -19.13 4.49
N ALA A 253 -3.47 -18.52 5.25
CA ALA A 253 -3.94 -19.03 6.53
C ALA A 253 -4.98 -20.16 6.43
N GLN A 254 -5.71 -20.27 5.31
CA GLN A 254 -6.84 -21.20 5.19
C GLN A 254 -6.47 -22.65 5.54
N ALA A 255 -5.52 -23.24 4.81
CA ALA A 255 -5.13 -24.63 5.01
C ALA A 255 -4.60 -24.93 6.42
N PRO A 256 -3.66 -24.16 7.00
CA PRO A 256 -3.17 -24.44 8.35
C PRO A 256 -4.24 -24.24 9.44
N VAL A 257 -5.14 -23.28 9.30
CA VAL A 257 -6.21 -23.05 10.28
C VAL A 257 -7.28 -24.15 10.19
N GLU A 258 -7.75 -24.50 8.99
CA GLU A 258 -8.71 -25.60 8.81
C GLU A 258 -8.13 -26.94 9.31
N LYS A 259 -6.85 -27.19 9.04
CA LYS A 259 -6.14 -28.37 9.56
C LYS A 259 -6.14 -28.37 11.09
N ALA A 260 -5.75 -27.25 11.71
CA ALA A 260 -5.66 -27.18 13.17
C ALA A 260 -7.01 -27.35 13.87
N TRP A 261 -8.09 -26.75 13.36
CA TRP A 261 -9.41 -26.95 13.96
C TRP A 261 -9.96 -28.37 13.77
N LYS A 262 -9.60 -29.03 12.66
CA LYS A 262 -9.90 -30.46 12.50
C LYS A 262 -9.16 -31.27 13.57
N GLU A 263 -7.88 -30.98 13.78
CA GLU A 263 -7.04 -31.65 14.77
C GLU A 263 -7.43 -31.32 16.22
N GLU A 264 -8.05 -30.16 16.47
CA GLU A 264 -8.62 -29.86 17.77
C GLU A 264 -9.79 -30.80 18.10
N LYS A 265 -10.63 -31.13 17.11
CA LYS A 265 -11.75 -32.07 17.26
C LYS A 265 -11.28 -33.53 17.25
N GLU A 266 -10.29 -33.83 16.42
CA GLU A 266 -9.70 -35.16 16.23
C GLU A 266 -8.19 -35.07 16.46
N PRO A 267 -7.73 -35.03 17.72
CA PRO A 267 -6.33 -34.87 18.04
C PRO A 267 -5.50 -36.01 17.47
N VAL A 268 -4.44 -35.66 16.74
CA VAL A 268 -3.47 -36.59 16.16
C VAL A 268 -2.06 -36.18 16.53
N PHE A 269 -1.19 -37.16 16.74
CA PHE A 269 0.24 -36.97 16.97
C PHE A 269 0.91 -36.56 15.66
N ASN A 270 0.95 -35.26 15.41
CA ASN A 270 1.58 -34.67 14.21
C ASN A 270 3.10 -34.58 14.30
N PHE A 271 3.65 -34.55 15.51
CA PHE A 271 5.05 -34.31 15.75
C PHE A 271 5.58 -35.28 16.79
N SER A 272 6.88 -35.53 16.69
CA SER A 272 7.64 -36.25 17.69
C SER A 272 8.95 -35.51 17.98
N VAL A 273 9.52 -35.74 19.15
CA VAL A 273 10.89 -35.33 19.47
C VAL A 273 11.81 -36.51 19.22
N VAL A 274 12.89 -36.28 18.48
CA VAL A 274 13.98 -37.25 18.31
C VAL A 274 15.22 -36.70 18.99
N PHE A 275 15.93 -37.57 19.69
CA PHE A 275 17.20 -37.22 20.32
C PHE A 275 18.38 -37.69 19.47
N ARG A 276 19.40 -36.86 19.37
CA ARG A 276 20.69 -37.23 18.76
C ARG A 276 21.84 -36.75 19.62
N ARG A 277 22.96 -37.47 19.58
CA ARG A 277 24.23 -36.95 20.09
C ARG A 277 24.87 -36.02 19.06
N ASP A 278 25.37 -34.90 19.54
CA ASP A 278 26.21 -33.96 18.82
C ASP A 278 27.44 -33.68 19.68
N GLY A 279 28.51 -34.45 19.44
CA GLY A 279 29.62 -34.57 20.37
C GLY A 279 29.15 -35.08 21.75
N ASP A 280 29.50 -34.34 22.80
CA ASP A 280 29.11 -34.63 24.18
C ASP A 280 27.71 -34.10 24.56
N LYS A 281 27.03 -33.40 23.65
CA LYS A 281 25.70 -32.81 23.91
C LYS A 281 24.60 -33.68 23.32
N MET A 282 23.45 -33.72 24.00
CA MET A 282 22.23 -34.30 23.47
C MET A 282 21.36 -33.19 22.90
N LEU A 283 20.94 -33.34 21.64
CA LEU A 283 20.03 -32.41 20.97
C LEU A 283 18.66 -33.08 20.81
N ALA A 284 17.61 -32.36 21.21
CA ALA A 284 16.23 -32.70 20.93
C ALA A 284 15.79 -31.96 19.65
N GLU A 285 15.27 -32.71 18.67
CA GLU A 285 14.79 -32.19 17.40
C GLU A 285 13.29 -32.46 17.28
N LEU A 286 12.50 -31.40 17.12
CA LEU A 286 11.09 -31.49 16.77
C LEU A 286 10.96 -31.91 15.30
N VAL A 287 10.35 -33.05 15.04
CA VAL A 287 10.19 -33.61 13.69
C VAL A 287 8.72 -33.90 13.40
N PRO A 288 8.21 -33.56 12.20
CA PRO A 288 6.87 -33.94 11.80
C PRO A 288 6.78 -35.45 11.54
N ASN A 289 5.69 -36.05 11.98
CA ASN A 289 5.31 -37.42 11.65
C ASN A 289 4.73 -37.43 10.24
N LYS A 290 5.21 -38.34 9.39
CA LYS A 290 4.75 -38.47 8.00
C LYS A 290 3.29 -38.90 7.94
N GLU A 291 2.91 -39.81 8.82
CA GLU A 291 1.56 -40.34 8.98
C GLU A 291 1.13 -40.06 10.44
N PRO A 292 0.41 -38.95 10.69
CA PRO A 292 -0.14 -38.66 12.00
C PRO A 292 -1.11 -39.77 12.44
N PHE A 293 -1.05 -40.14 13.72
CA PHE A 293 -1.91 -41.16 14.30
C PHE A 293 -2.78 -40.59 15.44
N PRO A 294 -4.00 -41.10 15.65
CA PRO A 294 -4.97 -40.49 16.55
C PRO A 294 -4.64 -40.68 18.03
N LEU A 295 -4.98 -39.66 18.82
CA LEU A 295 -5.00 -39.73 20.28
C LEU A 295 -6.10 -40.68 20.74
N GLY A 296 -5.80 -41.53 21.74
CA GLY A 296 -6.76 -42.47 22.31
C GLY A 296 -6.89 -43.83 21.59
N LYS A 297 -6.07 -44.11 20.57
CA LYS A 297 -5.88 -45.47 20.02
C LYS A 297 -4.51 -46.02 20.40
N ASP A 298 -4.27 -47.31 20.14
CA ASP A 298 -2.94 -47.91 20.31
C ASP A 298 -1.92 -47.16 19.46
N TRP A 299 -0.83 -46.70 20.09
CA TRP A 299 0.21 -45.98 19.35
C TRP A 299 1.12 -46.96 18.63
N PRO A 300 1.55 -46.64 17.39
CA PRO A 300 2.44 -47.49 16.64
C PRO A 300 3.78 -47.66 17.36
N GLU A 301 4.33 -48.87 17.29
CA GLU A 301 5.68 -49.16 17.79
C GLU A 301 6.75 -48.51 16.91
N LYS A 302 6.51 -48.44 15.59
CA LYS A 302 7.36 -47.78 14.62
C LYS A 302 6.54 -46.90 13.69
N PHE A 303 7.07 -45.74 13.34
CA PHE A 303 6.41 -44.80 12.44
C PHE A 303 7.42 -43.96 11.67
N LYS A 304 6.99 -43.39 10.55
CA LYS A 304 7.86 -42.57 9.71
C LYS A 304 7.84 -41.12 10.17
N ILE A 305 9.02 -40.55 10.33
CA ILE A 305 9.25 -39.13 10.62
C ILE A 305 9.96 -38.48 9.44
N THR A 306 9.78 -37.18 9.27
CA THR A 306 10.55 -36.39 8.29
C THR A 306 11.58 -35.54 9.03
N ARG A 307 12.86 -35.78 8.78
CA ARG A 307 13.97 -35.02 9.37
C ARG A 307 14.60 -34.07 8.37
N LEU A 308 15.15 -32.97 8.85
CA LEU A 308 15.93 -32.06 8.02
C LEU A 308 17.41 -32.41 8.13
N GLU A 309 17.98 -33.03 7.11
CA GLU A 309 19.40 -33.38 7.09
C GLU A 309 20.19 -32.32 6.33
N ARG A 310 21.24 -31.78 6.97
CA ARG A 310 22.10 -30.77 6.37
C ARG A 310 23.11 -31.47 5.47
N THR A 311 22.99 -31.27 4.17
CA THR A 311 23.93 -31.76 3.15
C THR A 311 24.82 -30.62 2.68
N GLN A 312 25.89 -30.92 1.94
CA GLN A 312 26.76 -29.91 1.31
C GLN A 312 26.00 -29.00 0.31
N GLN A 313 24.81 -29.41 -0.14
CA GLN A 313 23.96 -28.70 -1.09
C GLN A 313 22.78 -27.96 -0.42
N GLY A 314 22.72 -27.95 0.92
CA GLY A 314 21.63 -27.37 1.70
C GLY A 314 20.91 -28.40 2.59
N ALA A 315 19.84 -27.96 3.26
CA ALA A 315 19.03 -28.85 4.09
C ALA A 315 17.99 -29.60 3.26
N LYS A 316 17.93 -30.93 3.39
CA LYS A 316 16.99 -31.80 2.67
C LYS A 316 16.09 -32.54 3.65
N ALA A 317 14.80 -32.59 3.33
CA ALA A 317 13.85 -33.43 4.05
C ALA A 317 14.11 -34.91 3.72
N VAL A 318 14.38 -35.73 4.74
CA VAL A 318 14.62 -37.16 4.63
C VAL A 318 13.61 -37.90 5.49
N GLU A 319 12.93 -38.88 4.92
CA GLU A 319 12.02 -39.76 5.65
C GLU A 319 12.84 -40.86 6.35
N LYS A 320 12.63 -41.02 7.64
CA LYS A 320 13.25 -42.09 8.44
C LYS A 320 12.18 -42.81 9.24
N GLU A 321 12.34 -44.12 9.37
CA GLU A 321 11.57 -44.90 10.32
C GLU A 321 12.14 -44.65 11.72
N ALA A 322 11.26 -44.38 12.67
CA ALA A 322 11.62 -44.16 14.06
C ALA A 322 10.85 -45.15 14.95
N THR A 323 11.54 -45.63 15.98
CA THR A 323 10.93 -46.49 17.01
C THR A 323 10.40 -45.62 18.13
N ARG A 324 9.16 -45.86 18.56
CA ARG A 324 8.54 -45.19 19.70
C ARG A 324 9.32 -45.50 20.96
N TRP A 325 9.75 -44.46 21.68
CA TRP A 325 10.36 -44.66 22.99
C TRP A 325 9.31 -45.14 24.00
N THR A 326 9.67 -46.18 24.76
CA THR A 326 8.83 -46.72 25.85
C THR A 326 9.57 -46.77 27.18
N LYS A 327 10.88 -47.03 27.16
CA LYS A 327 11.80 -47.03 28.31
C LYS A 327 13.25 -47.13 27.82
N GLY A 328 14.22 -46.79 28.67
CA GLY A 328 15.64 -46.95 28.40
C GLY A 328 16.27 -45.76 27.67
N ASP A 329 17.40 -45.99 26.99
CA ASP A 329 18.19 -44.93 26.36
C ASP A 329 17.44 -44.20 25.24
N LEU A 330 17.66 -42.89 25.16
CA LEU A 330 17.02 -41.99 24.17
C LEU A 330 17.79 -41.94 22.83
N VAL A 331 18.93 -42.62 22.74
CA VAL A 331 19.80 -42.61 21.56
C VAL A 331 20.12 -44.05 21.19
N ALA A 332 19.74 -44.45 19.98
CA ALA A 332 20.07 -45.74 19.40
C ALA A 332 20.58 -45.57 17.97
N SER A 333 21.01 -46.67 17.35
CA SER A 333 21.38 -46.70 15.92
C SER A 333 20.21 -46.30 15.03
N ASP A 334 18.99 -46.70 15.40
CA ASP A 334 17.75 -46.23 14.78
C ASP A 334 17.20 -45.00 15.53
N PRO A 335 16.55 -44.05 14.83
CA PRO A 335 15.92 -42.91 15.49
C PRO A 335 14.90 -43.36 16.53
N ILE A 336 15.05 -42.88 17.76
CA ILE A 336 14.05 -43.03 18.82
C ILE A 336 13.22 -41.76 18.86
N ALA A 337 11.90 -41.89 18.83
CA ALA A 337 10.96 -40.78 18.79
C ALA A 337 9.99 -40.82 19.98
N ILE A 338 9.78 -39.67 20.60
CA ILE A 338 8.75 -39.42 21.61
C ILE A 338 7.63 -38.61 20.96
N PRO A 339 6.44 -39.18 20.72
CA PRO A 339 5.30 -38.43 20.22
C PRO A 339 4.95 -37.27 21.15
N ILE A 340 4.67 -36.11 20.58
CA ILE A 340 4.29 -34.91 21.35
C ILE A 340 2.78 -34.86 21.47
N ASP A 341 2.31 -34.61 22.68
CA ASP A 341 0.89 -34.48 22.98
C ASP A 341 0.23 -33.41 22.08
N PRO A 342 -0.77 -33.75 21.25
CA PRO A 342 -1.33 -32.85 20.25
C PRO A 342 -1.80 -31.47 20.77
N PRO A 343 -2.45 -31.35 21.95
CA PRO A 343 -2.83 -30.07 22.53
C PRO A 343 -1.65 -29.11 22.71
N THR A 344 -0.46 -29.62 23.02
CA THR A 344 0.73 -28.79 23.24
C THR A 344 1.28 -28.19 21.95
N VAL A 345 0.98 -28.76 20.78
CA VAL A 345 1.43 -28.22 19.48
C VAL A 345 0.36 -27.35 18.84
N ALA A 346 -0.92 -27.74 18.96
CA ALA A 346 -2.04 -27.00 18.38
C ALA A 346 -2.11 -25.54 18.86
N ALA A 347 -1.79 -25.30 20.14
CA ALA A 347 -1.77 -23.97 20.77
C ALA A 347 -0.78 -22.99 20.11
N PHE A 348 0.35 -23.46 19.56
CA PHE A 348 1.41 -22.54 19.11
C PHE A 348 1.27 -22.09 17.66
N THR A 349 0.74 -22.92 16.76
CA THR A 349 0.75 -22.62 15.32
C THR A 349 -0.55 -22.04 14.80
N SER A 350 -1.69 -22.40 15.40
CA SER A 350 -3.01 -22.06 14.85
C SER A 350 -3.64 -20.83 15.50
N GLU A 351 -3.56 -20.73 16.83
CA GLU A 351 -4.11 -19.61 17.59
C GLU A 351 -3.43 -18.29 17.24
N GLN A 352 -2.12 -18.31 16.98
CA GLN A 352 -1.38 -17.12 16.54
C GLN A 352 -1.88 -16.61 15.18
N ILE A 353 -2.14 -17.52 14.24
CA ILE A 353 -2.65 -17.16 12.90
C ILE A 353 -4.07 -16.62 13.01
N VAL A 354 -4.94 -17.30 13.77
CA VAL A 354 -6.33 -16.86 13.99
C VAL A 354 -6.37 -15.51 14.72
N SER A 355 -5.57 -15.35 15.78
CA SER A 355 -5.45 -14.08 16.52
C SER A 355 -4.95 -12.95 15.63
N ARG A 356 -3.95 -13.22 14.79
CA ARG A 356 -3.47 -12.24 13.81
C ARG A 356 -4.56 -11.86 12.81
N LEU A 357 -5.26 -12.83 12.22
CA LEU A 357 -6.39 -12.57 11.31
C LEU A 357 -7.48 -11.73 11.98
N ALA A 358 -7.89 -12.10 13.19
CA ALA A 358 -8.90 -11.38 13.95
C ALA A 358 -8.45 -9.95 14.29
N LYS A 359 -7.17 -9.76 14.62
CA LYS A 359 -6.58 -8.44 14.84
C LYS A 359 -6.62 -7.59 13.57
N GLU A 360 -6.13 -8.09 12.45
CA GLU A 360 -6.11 -7.35 11.17
C GLU A 360 -7.53 -6.97 10.72
N MET A 361 -8.51 -7.86 10.90
CA MET A 361 -9.92 -7.55 10.62
C MET A 361 -10.44 -6.43 11.53
N ARG A 362 -10.10 -6.47 12.82
CA ARG A 362 -10.49 -5.45 13.80
C ARG A 362 -9.83 -4.11 13.52
N ASP A 363 -8.53 -4.09 13.22
CA ASP A 363 -7.77 -2.87 12.93
C ASP A 363 -8.31 -2.20 11.66
N LEU A 364 -8.64 -2.99 10.63
CA LEU A 364 -9.29 -2.49 9.42
C LEU A 364 -10.69 -1.94 9.73
N ARG A 365 -11.50 -2.64 10.53
CA ARG A 365 -12.82 -2.15 10.95
C ARG A 365 -12.71 -0.84 11.73
N ASN A 366 -11.79 -0.75 12.68
CA ASN A 366 -11.56 0.46 13.47
C ASN A 366 -11.10 1.63 12.58
N THR A 367 -10.38 1.35 11.50
CA THR A 367 -10.03 2.38 10.49
C THR A 367 -11.28 2.90 9.77
N LEU A 368 -12.23 2.01 9.43
CA LEU A 368 -13.46 2.36 8.73
C LEU A 368 -14.47 3.08 9.63
N ASP A 369 -14.78 2.49 10.78
CA ASP A 369 -15.89 2.88 11.66
C ASP A 369 -15.45 3.79 12.82
N GLY A 370 -14.14 3.92 13.05
CA GLY A 370 -13.58 4.54 14.25
C GLY A 370 -13.44 3.53 15.38
N ASN A 371 -12.65 3.87 16.39
CA ASN A 371 -12.50 3.04 17.59
C ASN A 371 -13.22 3.71 18.76
N ASN A 372 -14.39 3.18 19.15
CA ASN A 372 -15.17 3.72 20.26
C ASN A 372 -14.53 3.44 21.63
N ASP A 373 -13.59 2.50 21.69
CA ASP A 373 -12.88 2.13 22.92
C ASP A 373 -11.71 3.08 23.22
N ASP A 374 -11.29 3.87 22.23
CA ASP A 374 -10.22 4.86 22.37
C ASP A 374 -10.74 6.26 22.02
N PRO A 375 -10.95 7.14 23.01
CA PRO A 375 -11.46 8.50 22.77
C PRO A 375 -10.49 9.38 21.94
N THR A 376 -9.24 8.94 21.77
CA THR A 376 -8.26 9.61 20.91
C THR A 376 -8.31 9.12 19.46
N ALA A 377 -8.94 7.98 19.21
CA ALA A 377 -9.18 7.51 17.87
C ALA A 377 -10.27 8.37 17.21
N GLY A 378 -9.93 8.96 16.07
CA GLY A 378 -10.85 9.81 15.32
C GLY A 378 -12.13 9.07 14.88
N PRO A 379 -13.07 9.80 14.26
CA PRO A 379 -14.44 9.33 13.97
C PRO A 379 -14.58 8.17 12.96
N GLY A 380 -13.48 7.61 12.45
CA GLY A 380 -13.48 6.62 11.37
C GLY A 380 -13.56 7.23 9.97
N LEU A 381 -13.05 6.51 8.98
CA LEU A 381 -12.99 6.98 7.59
C LEU A 381 -14.38 7.12 6.95
N VAL A 382 -15.34 6.26 7.29
CA VAL A 382 -16.72 6.36 6.77
C VAL A 382 -17.35 7.67 7.20
N LYS A 383 -17.24 8.03 8.48
CA LYS A 383 -17.78 9.29 9.00
C LYS A 383 -17.04 10.51 8.43
N GLN A 384 -15.71 10.44 8.29
CA GLN A 384 -14.95 11.49 7.61
C GLN A 384 -15.42 11.70 6.16
N GLY A 385 -15.71 10.60 5.44
CA GLY A 385 -16.29 10.64 4.11
C GLY A 385 -17.70 11.25 4.10
N ASP A 386 -18.54 10.92 5.07
CA ASP A 386 -19.90 11.48 5.17
C ASP A 386 -19.87 12.98 5.47
N ASP A 387 -18.97 13.42 6.36
CA ASP A 387 -18.74 14.83 6.65
C ASP A 387 -18.23 15.57 5.40
N LEU A 388 -17.35 14.94 4.62
CA LEU A 388 -16.84 15.49 3.36
C LEU A 388 -17.94 15.58 2.29
N VAL A 389 -18.79 14.56 2.16
CA VAL A 389 -19.99 14.60 1.29
C VAL A 389 -20.87 15.79 1.66
N ASN A 390 -21.13 16.00 2.95
CA ASN A 390 -21.94 17.12 3.41
C ASN A 390 -21.32 18.50 3.08
N GLU A 391 -19.99 18.64 3.18
CA GLU A 391 -19.30 19.87 2.76
C GLU A 391 -19.38 20.10 1.26
N LEU A 392 -19.10 19.07 0.46
CA LEU A 392 -19.16 19.13 -1.00
C LEU A 392 -20.59 19.44 -1.47
N HIS A 393 -21.59 18.86 -0.83
CA HIS A 393 -23.00 19.12 -1.11
C HIS A 393 -23.38 20.58 -0.86
N LYS A 394 -22.94 21.17 0.26
CA LYS A 394 -23.17 22.59 0.55
C LYS A 394 -22.57 23.50 -0.52
N ILE A 395 -21.38 23.16 -1.03
CA ILE A 395 -20.74 23.90 -2.12
C ILE A 395 -21.52 23.72 -3.42
N ALA A 396 -21.96 22.49 -3.72
CA ALA A 396 -22.75 22.16 -4.91
C ALA A 396 -24.12 22.87 -4.95
N LEU A 397 -24.69 23.20 -3.78
CA LEU A 397 -25.94 23.96 -3.65
C LEU A 397 -25.77 25.47 -3.82
N ALA A 398 -24.55 26.02 -3.77
CA ALA A 398 -24.28 27.45 -3.97
C ALA A 398 -24.35 27.89 -5.45
N ARG A 399 -25.09 27.15 -6.28
CA ARG A 399 -25.29 27.38 -7.72
C ARG A 399 -26.04 28.66 -8.04
#